data_AF-A0A1V9FZ07-F1
#
_entry.id   AF-A0A1V9FZ07-F1
#
_cell.length_a   1.000
_cell.length_b   1.000
_cell.length_c   1.000
_cell.angle_alpha   90.00
_cell.angle_beta   90.00
_cell.angle_gamma   90.00
#
_symmetry.space_group_name_H-M   'P 1'
#
loop_
_entity.id
_entity.type
_entity.pdbx_description
1 polymer ?
#
loop_
_entity_poly.entity_id
_entity_poly.type
_entity_poly.pdbx_seq_one_letter_code
_entity_poly.pdbx_strand_id
1 'polypeptide(L)'
;MRSYDPQIGRWAQQDPYEEFASPYVGMGNDPANNIDPNGGSIFTGLTLAGRLAVTTITGAFVGGVVGMATGDDTWTSMGTGAGLGLLSGLGGIGKLAASVVIQGANQLSKVFNSSSKSCSGRYGKWRRC
;
A
#
# COMPACT_ATOMS: atom_id res chain seq x y z
N MET A 1 17.61 -25.76 -6.93
CA MET A 1 18.10 -24.64 -6.10
C MET A 1 19.58 -24.48 -6.39
N ARG A 2 20.03 -23.26 -6.69
CA ARG A 2 21.41 -22.97 -7.11
C ARG A 2 22.33 -22.77 -5.90
N SER A 3 23.61 -23.12 -6.04
CA SER A 3 24.64 -22.79 -5.05
C SER A 3 25.22 -21.41 -5.35
N TYR A 4 25.21 -20.51 -4.36
CA TYR A 4 25.84 -19.19 -4.42
C TYR A 4 27.26 -19.26 -3.88
N ASP A 5 28.24 -18.70 -4.60
CA ASP A 5 29.59 -18.50 -4.10
C ASP A 5 29.77 -17.04 -3.63
N PRO A 6 29.88 -16.79 -2.32
CA PRO A 6 30.00 -15.45 -1.77
C PRO A 6 31.38 -14.80 -2.00
N GLN A 7 32.42 -15.57 -2.33
CA GLN A 7 33.75 -15.00 -2.58
C GLN A 7 33.81 -14.28 -3.93
N ILE A 8 33.15 -14.84 -4.94
CA ILE A 8 33.09 -14.28 -6.30
C ILE A 8 31.79 -13.51 -6.56
N GLY A 9 30.78 -13.66 -5.71
CA GLY A 9 29.48 -13.00 -5.85
C GLY A 9 28.65 -13.52 -7.03
N ARG A 10 28.79 -14.79 -7.38
CA ARG A 10 28.18 -15.42 -8.56
C ARG A 10 27.46 -16.72 -8.20
N TRP A 11 26.49 -17.09 -9.02
CA TRP A 11 25.89 -18.43 -8.96
C TRP A 11 26.80 -19.45 -9.63
N ALA A 12 26.96 -20.64 -9.02
CA ALA A 12 27.74 -21.74 -9.58
C ALA A 12 27.04 -22.43 -10.77
N GLN A 13 25.75 -22.15 -10.96
CA GLN A 13 24.88 -22.76 -11.96
C GLN A 13 24.15 -21.67 -12.73
N GLN A 14 23.89 -21.93 -14.00
CA GLN A 14 23.19 -21.02 -14.90
C GLN A 14 21.76 -20.77 -14.39
N ASP A 15 21.29 -19.53 -14.43
CA ASP A 15 19.94 -19.14 -14.02
C ASP A 15 18.86 -19.79 -14.91
N PRO A 16 17.97 -20.64 -14.37
CA PRO A 16 16.85 -21.20 -15.12
C PRO A 16 15.81 -20.15 -15.54
N TYR A 17 15.74 -19.03 -14.83
CA TYR A 17 14.72 -17.99 -15.03
C TYR A 17 15.20 -16.82 -15.89
N GLU A 18 16.48 -16.82 -16.28
CA GLU A 18 17.11 -15.77 -17.11
C GLU A 18 16.73 -14.34 -16.67
N GLU A 19 16.70 -14.07 -15.36
CA GLU A 19 16.23 -12.79 -14.81
C GLU A 19 17.17 -11.62 -15.20
N PHE A 20 18.43 -11.93 -15.52
CA PHE A 20 19.47 -10.96 -15.89
C PHE A 20 20.12 -11.29 -17.22
N ALA A 21 20.68 -10.26 -17.87
CA ALA A 21 21.43 -10.39 -19.12
C ALA A 21 22.63 -11.37 -19.03
N SER A 22 23.16 -11.60 -17.83
CA SER A 22 24.16 -12.64 -17.58
C SER A 22 23.59 -13.67 -16.61
N PRO A 23 23.59 -14.96 -16.98
CA PRO A 23 22.90 -16.00 -16.23
C PRO A 23 23.62 -16.43 -14.94
N TYR A 24 24.72 -15.77 -14.57
CA TYR A 24 25.51 -16.04 -13.35
C TYR A 24 25.45 -14.89 -12.34
N VAL A 25 24.64 -13.85 -12.60
CA VAL A 25 24.55 -12.66 -11.74
C VAL A 25 23.87 -12.98 -10.42
N GLY A 26 24.59 -12.76 -9.31
CA GLY A 26 24.05 -12.81 -7.96
C GLY A 26 23.25 -11.57 -7.64
N MET A 27 21.98 -11.73 -7.25
CA MET A 27 21.12 -10.67 -6.73
C MET A 27 21.17 -9.33 -7.53
N GLY A 28 21.28 -9.41 -8.86
CA GLY A 28 21.31 -8.22 -9.73
C GLY A 28 22.56 -7.33 -9.59
N ASN A 29 23.68 -7.87 -9.09
CA ASN A 29 24.87 -7.12 -8.64
C ASN A 29 24.59 -6.11 -7.52
N ASP A 30 23.47 -6.23 -6.81
CA ASP A 30 23.11 -5.38 -5.66
C ASP A 30 22.71 -6.23 -4.46
N PRO A 31 23.65 -6.98 -3.85
CA PRO A 31 23.36 -7.89 -2.74
C PRO A 31 22.99 -7.15 -1.43
N ALA A 32 23.19 -5.83 -1.35
CA ALA A 32 22.79 -5.04 -0.19
C ALA A 32 21.27 -4.78 -0.16
N ASN A 33 20.66 -4.63 -1.34
CA ASN A 33 19.24 -4.33 -1.48
C ASN A 33 18.39 -5.55 -1.88
N ASN A 34 19.01 -6.60 -2.45
CA ASN A 34 18.33 -7.75 -3.01
C ASN A 34 18.71 -9.05 -2.30
N ILE A 35 17.71 -9.88 -2.02
CA ILE A 35 17.88 -11.22 -1.44
C ILE A 35 17.16 -12.21 -2.37
N ASP A 36 17.81 -13.34 -2.69
CA ASP A 36 17.21 -14.47 -3.41
C ASP A 36 17.04 -15.66 -2.44
N PRO A 37 15.89 -15.78 -1.74
CA PRO A 37 15.64 -16.80 -0.71
C PRO A 37 15.71 -18.25 -1.17
N ASN A 38 15.44 -18.54 -2.45
CA ASN A 38 15.38 -19.90 -2.98
C ASN A 38 16.48 -20.19 -4.03
N GLY A 39 17.34 -19.21 -4.31
CA GLY A 39 18.36 -19.28 -5.34
C GLY A 39 17.74 -19.47 -6.72
N GLY A 40 16.61 -18.82 -6.98
CA GLY A 40 15.84 -18.91 -8.22
C GLY A 40 15.51 -17.53 -8.79
N SER A 41 14.91 -16.66 -7.99
CA SER A 41 14.67 -15.28 -8.41
C SER A 41 14.64 -14.33 -7.23
N ILE A 42 15.12 -13.11 -7.45
CA ILE A 42 15.07 -12.04 -6.43
C ILE A 42 13.62 -11.69 -6.11
N PHE A 43 12.72 -11.89 -7.08
CA PHE A 43 11.29 -11.64 -6.96
C PHE A 43 10.48 -12.72 -6.22
N THR A 44 11.10 -13.51 -5.34
CA THR A 44 10.38 -14.47 -4.51
C THR A 44 9.79 -13.83 -3.25
N GLY A 45 8.80 -12.96 -3.48
CA GLY A 45 8.00 -12.32 -2.45
C GLY A 45 6.81 -11.57 -3.04
N LEU A 46 5.85 -12.32 -3.62
CA LEU A 46 4.64 -11.83 -4.29
C LEU A 46 4.93 -10.84 -5.44
N THR A 47 4.60 -11.21 -6.67
CA THR A 47 4.81 -10.34 -7.85
C THR A 47 4.18 -8.96 -7.63
N LEU A 48 4.62 -7.92 -8.34
CA LEU A 48 4.00 -6.60 -8.23
C LEU A 48 2.48 -6.69 -8.40
N ALA A 49 2.00 -7.45 -9.40
CA ALA A 49 0.59 -7.72 -9.59
C ALA A 49 -0.06 -8.38 -8.36
N GLY A 50 0.60 -9.38 -7.76
CA GLY A 50 0.14 -10.01 -6.52
C GLY A 50 0.09 -9.04 -5.34
N ARG A 51 1.11 -8.18 -5.19
CA ARG A 51 1.19 -7.18 -4.11
C ARG A 51 0.06 -6.16 -4.23
N LEU A 52 -0.16 -5.65 -5.43
CA LEU A 52 -1.25 -4.72 -5.71
C LEU A 52 -2.61 -5.37 -5.48
N ALA A 53 -2.81 -6.62 -5.90
CA ALA A 53 -4.05 -7.35 -5.63
C ALA A 53 -4.31 -7.50 -4.13
N VAL A 54 -3.31 -7.90 -3.35
CA VAL A 54 -3.47 -8.06 -1.89
C VAL A 54 -3.74 -6.71 -1.22
N THR A 55 -2.94 -5.68 -1.51
CA THR A 55 -3.08 -4.40 -0.83
C THR A 55 -4.35 -3.65 -1.26
N THR A 56 -4.80 -3.76 -2.50
CA THR A 56 -6.09 -3.21 -2.95
C THR A 56 -7.27 -3.88 -2.27
N ILE A 57 -7.28 -5.21 -2.15
CA ILE A 57 -8.36 -5.94 -1.48
C ILE A 57 -8.38 -5.58 0.02
N THR A 58 -7.23 -5.59 0.69
CA THR A 58 -7.14 -5.19 2.09
C THR A 58 -7.57 -3.73 2.29
N GLY A 59 -7.13 -2.84 1.40
CA GLY A 59 -7.53 -1.44 1.41
C GLY A 59 -9.04 -1.26 1.22
N ALA A 60 -9.66 -1.99 0.30
CA ALA A 60 -11.10 -1.96 0.07
C ALA A 60 -11.87 -2.42 1.30
N PHE A 61 -11.43 -3.51 1.93
CA PHE A 61 -12.05 -4.04 3.15
C PHE A 61 -11.99 -3.03 4.29
N VAL A 62 -10.80 -2.47 4.57
CA VAL A 62 -10.63 -1.44 5.60
C VAL A 62 -11.48 -0.21 5.28
N GLY A 63 -11.51 0.22 4.02
CA GLY A 63 -12.36 1.32 3.56
C GLY A 63 -13.84 1.07 3.86
N GLY A 64 -14.35 -0.12 3.53
CA GLY A 64 -15.75 -0.49 3.81
C GLY A 64 -16.09 -0.50 5.29
N VAL A 65 -15.20 -1.02 6.15
CA VAL A 65 -15.39 -0.97 7.61
C VAL A 65 -15.40 0.46 8.13
N VAL A 66 -14.53 1.33 7.62
CA VAL A 66 -14.52 2.75 7.99
C VAL A 66 -15.81 3.45 7.55
N GLY A 67 -16.33 3.15 6.36
CA GLY A 67 -17.64 3.67 5.91
C GLY A 67 -18.77 3.26 6.83
N MET A 68 -18.84 1.97 7.17
CA MET A 68 -19.83 1.45 8.13
C MET A 68 -19.72 2.11 9.51
N ALA A 69 -18.49 2.38 9.99
CA ALA A 69 -18.27 3.01 11.29
C ALA A 69 -18.56 4.51 11.29
N THR A 70 -18.40 5.20 10.16
CA THR A 70 -18.58 6.66 10.03
C THR A 70 -19.97 7.05 9.53
N GLY A 71 -20.79 6.09 9.09
CA GLY A 71 -22.11 6.34 8.51
C GLY A 71 -22.05 6.88 7.07
N ASP A 72 -20.89 6.78 6.42
CA ASP A 72 -20.70 7.09 5.00
C ASP A 72 -21.10 5.87 4.13
N ASP A 73 -21.39 6.11 2.83
CA ASP A 73 -21.69 5.03 1.89
C ASP A 73 -20.53 4.02 1.79
N THR A 74 -20.82 2.75 2.09
CA THR A 74 -19.85 1.66 2.09
C THR A 74 -19.12 1.52 0.75
N TRP A 75 -19.81 1.73 -0.37
CA TRP A 75 -19.20 1.60 -1.70
C TRP A 75 -18.13 2.67 -1.98
N THR A 76 -18.42 3.93 -1.62
CA THR A 76 -17.51 5.06 -1.79
C THR A 76 -16.26 4.90 -0.91
N SER A 77 -16.47 4.45 0.32
CA SER A 77 -15.39 4.23 1.28
C SER A 77 -14.52 3.02 0.90
N MET A 78 -15.11 1.92 0.40
CA MET A 78 -14.37 0.79 -0.19
C MET A 78 -13.52 1.22 -1.39
N GLY A 79 -14.07 2.00 -2.33
CA GLY A 79 -13.34 2.47 -3.50
C GLY A 79 -12.14 3.35 -3.12
N THR A 80 -12.34 4.23 -2.15
CA THR A 80 -11.26 5.09 -1.64
C THR A 80 -10.19 4.26 -0.91
N GLY A 81 -10.60 3.28 -0.11
CA GLY A 81 -9.71 2.35 0.57
C GLY A 81 -8.90 1.47 -0.39
N ALA A 82 -9.53 0.98 -1.46
CA ALA A 82 -8.85 0.22 -2.53
C ALA A 82 -7.78 1.07 -3.21
N GLY A 83 -8.08 2.34 -3.49
CA GLY A 83 -7.13 3.30 -4.05
C GLY A 83 -5.90 3.51 -3.16
N LEU A 84 -6.08 3.66 -1.84
CA LEU A 84 -4.94 3.75 -0.92
C LEU A 84 -4.16 2.45 -0.81
N GLY A 85 -4.88 1.32 -0.84
CA GLY A 85 -4.30 -0.01 -0.91
C GLY A 85 -3.42 -0.19 -2.14
N LEU A 86 -3.85 0.30 -3.30
CA LEU A 86 -3.03 0.28 -4.51
C LEU A 86 -1.76 1.13 -4.35
N LEU A 87 -1.90 2.35 -3.83
CA LEU A 87 -0.78 3.28 -3.66
C LEU A 87 0.27 2.78 -2.67
N SER A 88 -0.16 2.07 -1.62
CA SER A 88 0.75 1.45 -0.67
C SER A 88 1.46 0.23 -1.24
N GLY A 89 0.78 -0.54 -2.10
CA GLY A 89 1.38 -1.64 -2.84
C GLY A 89 2.44 -1.18 -3.85
N LEU A 90 2.23 -0.02 -4.48
CA LEU A 90 3.17 0.59 -5.45
C LEU A 90 4.37 1.28 -4.80
N GLY A 91 4.18 1.95 -3.65
CA GLY A 91 5.17 2.86 -3.07
C GLY A 91 5.72 2.47 -1.70
N GLY A 92 5.32 1.32 -1.17
CA GLY A 92 5.64 0.95 0.20
C GLY A 92 4.90 1.78 1.25
N ILE A 93 5.18 1.50 2.53
CA ILE A 93 4.45 2.02 3.70
C ILE A 93 4.44 3.57 3.76
N GLY A 94 5.46 4.23 3.21
CA GLY A 94 5.54 5.69 3.16
C GLY A 94 4.43 6.35 2.33
N LYS A 95 3.97 5.72 1.23
CA LYS A 95 2.86 6.24 0.43
C LYS A 95 1.48 5.95 1.04
N LEU A 96 1.37 4.89 1.85
CA LEU A 96 0.17 4.62 2.65
C LEU A 96 -0.05 5.73 3.68
N ALA A 97 1.00 6.17 4.37
CA ALA A 97 0.89 7.20 5.39
C ALA A 97 0.33 8.52 4.82
N ALA A 98 0.83 8.96 3.66
CA ALA A 98 0.33 10.15 2.98
C ALA A 98 -1.16 10.00 2.58
N SER A 99 -1.56 8.82 2.13
CA SER A 99 -2.89 8.58 1.61
C SER A 99 -3.95 8.44 2.74
N VAL A 100 -3.56 7.87 3.88
CA VAL A 100 -4.37 7.86 5.13
C VAL A 100 -4.55 9.27 5.70
N VAL A 101 -3.51 10.11 5.67
CA VAL A 101 -3.60 11.51 6.11
C VAL A 101 -4.61 12.30 5.26
N ILE A 102 -4.62 12.08 3.93
CA ILE A 102 -5.57 12.74 3.02
C ILE A 102 -7.02 12.29 3.32
N GLN A 103 -7.25 10.99 3.53
CA GLN A 103 -8.58 10.51 3.91
C GLN A 103 -9.03 11.07 5.27
N GLY A 104 -8.13 11.10 6.25
CA GLY A 104 -8.41 11.70 7.57
C GLY A 104 -8.77 13.18 7.47
N ALA A 105 -8.05 13.95 6.64
CA ALA A 105 -8.36 15.36 6.40
C ALA A 105 -9.74 15.57 5.76
N ASN A 106 -10.14 14.71 4.83
CA ASN A 106 -11.46 14.76 4.20
C ASN A 106 -12.60 14.41 5.17
N GLN A 107 -12.37 13.50 6.11
CA GLN A 107 -13.34 13.19 7.16
C GLN A 107 -13.46 14.34 8.18
N LEU A 108 -12.34 14.92 8.59
CA LEU A 108 -12.32 16.07 9.49
C LEU A 108 -13.02 17.30 8.90
N SER A 109 -12.86 17.55 7.60
CA SER A 109 -13.53 18.68 6.95
C SER A 109 -15.05 18.51 6.88
N LYS A 110 -15.57 17.28 6.70
CA LYS A 110 -17.00 16.97 6.80
C LYS A 110 -17.54 17.26 8.21
N VAL A 111 -16.83 16.81 9.25
CA VAL A 111 -17.21 17.05 10.65
C VAL A 111 -17.22 18.55 10.96
N PHE A 112 -16.17 19.27 10.55
CA PHE A 112 -16.08 20.72 10.77
C PHE A 112 -17.19 21.50 10.04
N ASN A 113 -17.48 21.14 8.79
CA ASN A 113 -18.56 21.77 8.01
C ASN A 113 -19.96 21.42 8.52
N SER A 114 -20.15 20.22 9.07
CA SER A 114 -21.40 19.84 9.72
C SER A 114 -21.61 20.61 11.03
N SER A 115 -20.54 20.76 11.83
CA SER A 115 -20.56 21.53 13.07
C SER A 115 -20.79 23.03 12.82
N SER A 116 -20.17 23.61 11.78
CA SER A 116 -20.33 25.03 11.45
C SER A 116 -21.77 25.36 11.01
N LYS A 117 -22.41 24.48 10.23
CA LYS A 117 -23.82 24.61 9.83
C LYS A 117 -24.80 24.45 10.99
N SER A 118 -24.48 23.58 11.96
CA SER A 118 -25.27 23.43 13.19
C SER A 118 -25.21 24.67 14.09
N CYS A 119 -24.08 25.38 14.08
CA CYS A 119 -23.93 26.66 14.78
C CYS A 119 -24.59 27.82 14.03
N SER A 120 -24.44 27.92 12.69
CA SER A 120 -25.04 29.02 11.91
C SER A 120 -26.58 28.97 11.88
N GLY A 121 -27.19 27.77 11.88
CA GLY A 121 -28.65 27.59 11.96
C GLY A 121 -29.26 27.91 13.33
N ARG A 122 -28.44 28.02 14.39
CA ARG A 122 -28.89 28.33 15.76
C ARG A 122 -28.82 29.80 16.15
N TYR A 123 -28.30 30.68 15.28
CA TYR A 123 -28.36 32.14 15.54
C TYR A 123 -29.77 32.75 15.42
N GLY A 124 -30.77 31.97 14.98
CA GLY A 124 -32.19 32.38 14.98
C GLY A 124 -32.98 32.00 16.24
N LYS A 125 -32.41 31.23 17.19
CA LYS A 125 -33.15 30.74 18.37
C LYS A 125 -32.23 30.58 19.58
N TRP A 126 -31.85 31.73 20.15
CA TRP A 126 -31.40 31.98 21.53
C TRP A 126 -30.66 30.88 22.34
N ARG A 127 -29.41 31.23 22.69
CA ARG A 127 -28.60 30.91 23.89
C ARG A 127 -27.87 29.55 24.02
N ARG A 128 -26.57 29.71 24.31
CA ARG A 128 -25.55 28.81 24.89
C ARG A 128 -24.91 27.77 23.97
N CYS A 129 -23.70 28.13 23.52
CA CYS A 129 -22.55 27.22 23.59
C CYS A 129 -22.34 26.76 25.04
#